data_AF-A0A538DG28-F1
#
_entry.id   AF-A0A538DG28-F1
#
_cell.length_a   1.000
_cell.length_b   1.000
_cell.length_c   1.000
_cell.angle_alpha   90.00
_cell.angle_beta   90.00
_cell.angle_gamma   90.00
#
_symmetry.space_group_name_H-M   'P 1'
#
loop_
_entity.id
_entity.type
_entity.pdbx_description
1 polymer ?
#
loop_
_entity_poly.entity_id
_entity_poly.type
_entity_poly.pdbx_seq_one_letter_code
_entity_poly.pdbx_strand_id
1 'polypeptide(L)' 'MLTSVRCTSCGNTFTTRSTRSELVVDACSNCHPAYTGTERPVAGGSRVERFERRRQKARSL' A
#
# COMPACT_ATOMS: atom_id res chain seq x y z
N MET A 1 -28.75 6.86 6.10
CA MET A 1 -28.71 5.40 6.34
C MET A 1 -27.30 5.04 6.80
N LEU A 2 -27.15 4.09 7.74
CA LEU A 2 -25.83 3.58 8.15
C LEU A 2 -25.42 2.47 7.18
N THR A 3 -24.20 2.54 6.69
CA THR A 3 -23.63 1.69 5.64
C THR A 3 -22.40 0.99 6.19
N SER A 4 -22.31 -0.32 6.00
CA SER A 4 -21.11 -1.09 6.36
C SER A 4 -20.07 -0.98 5.26
N VAL A 5 -18.88 -0.48 5.61
CA VAL A 5 -17.74 -0.36 4.69
C VAL A 5 -16.70 -1.39 5.07
N ARG A 6 -16.33 -2.28 4.13
CA ARG A 6 -15.24 -3.25 4.30
C ARG A 6 -14.04 -2.83 3.48
N CYS A 7 -12.84 -2.86 4.09
CA CYS A 7 -11.61 -2.61 3.36
C CYS A 7 -10.89 -3.90 2.98
N THR A 8 -10.57 -4.05 1.69
CA THR A 8 -9.90 -5.24 1.14
C THR A 8 -8.42 -5.33 1.55
N SER A 9 -7.73 -4.19 1.71
CA SER A 9 -6.29 -4.15 2.03
C SER A 9 -5.97 -4.29 3.53
N CYS A 10 -6.86 -3.80 4.40
CA CYS A 10 -6.61 -3.73 5.86
C CYS A 10 -7.54 -4.66 6.66
N GLY A 11 -8.57 -5.25 6.03
CA GLY A 11 -9.60 -6.05 6.70
C GLY A 11 -10.52 -5.25 7.65
N ASN A 12 -10.27 -3.94 7.82
CA ASN A 12 -11.04 -3.11 8.73
C ASN A 12 -12.46 -2.89 8.21
N THR A 13 -13.43 -2.93 9.14
CA THR A 13 -14.83 -2.68 8.86
C THR A 13 -15.34 -1.52 9.69
N PHE A 14 -15.87 -0.49 9.05
CA PHE A 14 -16.38 0.69 9.73
C PHE A 14 -17.75 1.10 9.18
N THR A 15 -18.57 1.72 10.03
CA THR A 15 -19.89 2.22 9.67
C THR A 15 -19.80 3.68 9.24
N THR A 16 -20.42 4.02 8.12
CA THR A 16 -20.46 5.39 7.60
C THR A 16 -21.84 5.71 7.06
N ARG A 17 -22.19 6.99 6.93
CA ARG A 17 -23.45 7.41 6.33
C ARG A 17 -23.32 7.40 4.81
N SER A 18 -24.05 6.53 4.12
CA SER A 18 -24.15 6.53 2.65
C SER A 18 -25.60 6.28 2.20
N THR A 19 -25.83 6.41 0.90
CA THR A 19 -27.09 6.03 0.23
C THR A 19 -27.13 4.54 -0.12
N ARG A 20 -25.96 3.88 -0.19
CA ARG A 20 -25.83 2.43 -0.42
C ARG A 20 -25.79 1.66 0.88
N SER A 21 -26.26 0.41 0.89
CA SER A 21 -26.29 -0.47 2.08
C SER A 21 -24.94 -1.11 2.43
N GLU A 22 -24.15 -1.46 1.42
CA GLU A 22 -22.81 -2.05 1.57
C GLU A 22 -21.80 -1.40 0.62
N LEU A 23 -20.56 -1.26 1.10
CA LEU A 23 -19.44 -0.67 0.36
C LEU A 23 -18.17 -1.49 0.59
N VAL A 24 -17.44 -1.80 -0.49
CA VAL A 24 -16.11 -2.41 -0.44
C VAL A 24 -15.11 -1.40 -0.99
N VAL A 25 -14.05 -1.12 -0.24
CA VAL A 25 -13.02 -0.13 -0.59
C VAL A 25 -11.62 -0.72 -0.54
N ASP A 26 -10.78 -0.36 -1.49
CA ASP A 26 -9.41 -0.91 -1.56
C ASP A 26 -8.47 -0.29 -0.53
N ALA A 27 -8.74 0.94 -0.08
CA ALA A 27 -7.94 1.62 0.93
C ALA A 27 -8.82 2.31 1.99
N CYS A 28 -8.39 2.21 3.25
CA CYS A 28 -9.03 2.77 4.43
C CYS A 28 -8.11 3.83 5.07
N SER A 29 -8.64 4.69 5.92
CA SER A 29 -7.80 5.64 6.71
C SER A 29 -6.71 4.94 7.53
N ASN A 30 -6.91 3.67 7.87
CA ASN A 30 -5.94 2.90 8.64
C ASN A 30 -4.85 2.23 7.78
N CYS A 31 -4.92 2.31 6.45
CA CYS A 31 -3.92 1.67 5.59
C CYS A 31 -3.46 2.50 4.39
N HIS A 32 -4.15 3.60 4.08
CA HIS A 32 -3.70 4.46 3.01
C HIS A 32 -2.43 5.21 3.48
N PRO A 33 -1.33 5.18 2.69
CA PRO A 33 -0.06 5.80 3.08
C PRO A 33 -0.17 7.28 3.46
N ALA A 34 -1.15 7.99 2.90
CA ALA A 34 -1.42 9.38 3.28
C ALA A 34 -1.84 9.58 4.74
N TYR A 35 -2.39 8.56 5.40
CA TYR A 35 -2.82 8.62 6.80
C TYR A 35 -1.88 7.88 7.76
N THR A 36 -1.28 6.76 7.34
CA THR A 36 -0.35 5.98 8.18
C THR A 36 1.08 6.50 8.13
N GLY A 37 1.42 7.36 7.16
CA GLY A 37 2.76 7.90 6.98
C GLY A 37 3.85 6.87 6.65
N THR A 38 3.47 5.59 6.54
CA THR A 38 4.39 4.50 6.25
C THR A 38 4.45 4.33 4.73
N GLU A 39 5.58 4.71 4.15
CA GLU A 39 5.86 4.44 2.74
C GLU A 39 5.86 2.91 2.56
N ARG A 40 4.99 2.40 1.68
CA ARG A 40 5.15 1.02 1.20
C ARG A 40 6.51 0.97 0.49
N PRO A 41 7.45 0.12 0.92
CA PRO A 41 8.71 0.00 0.22
C PRO A 41 8.39 -0.44 -1.21
N VAL A 42 8.63 0.44 -2.16
CA VAL A 42 8.52 0.08 -3.57
C VAL A 42 9.60 -0.95 -3.80
N ALA A 43 9.22 -2.14 -4.26
CA ALA A 43 10.15 -3.22 -4.62
C ALA A 43 10.91 -2.85 -5.91
N GLY A 44 11.62 -1.75 -5.88
CA GLY A 44 12.56 -1.28 -6.88
C GLY A 44 13.85 -1.03 -6.16
N GLY A 45 14.75 -2.02 -6.19
CA GLY A 45 16.08 -1.90 -5.59
C GLY A 45 16.72 -0.56 -5.92
N SER A 46 17.39 0.01 -4.91
CA SER A 46 17.92 1.37 -4.99
C SER A 46 18.84 1.53 -6.21
N ARG A 47 19.01 2.77 -6.68
CA ARG A 47 19.98 3.06 -7.76
C ARG A 47 21.38 2.56 -7.38
N VAL A 48 21.71 2.59 -6.09
CA VAL A 48 22.96 2.05 -5.51
C VAL A 48 23.04 0.54 -5.67
N GLU A 49 21.99 -0.20 -5.30
CA GLU A 49 21.96 -1.67 -5.43
C GLU A 49 22.11 -2.12 -6.89
N ARG A 50 21.47 -1.41 -7.84
CA ARG A 50 21.62 -1.69 -9.27
C ARG A 50 23.05 -1.41 -9.76
N PHE A 51 23.69 -0.36 -9.24
CA PHE A 51 25.08 -0.03 -9.56
C PHE A 51 26.05 -1.08 -9.00
N GLU A 52 25.85 -1.50 -7.75
CA GLU A 52 26.67 -2.54 -7.11
C GLU A 52 26.57 -3.88 -7.84
N ARG A 53 25.37 -4.31 -8.24
CA ARG A 53 25.21 -5.52 -9.07
C ARG A 53 25.99 -5.44 -10.39
N ARG A 54 26.00 -4.28 -11.06
CA ARG A 54 26.80 -4.07 -12.28
C ARG A 54 28.30 -4.09 -11.99
N ARG A 55 28.73 -3.43 -10.91
CA ARG A 55 30.15 -3.37 -10.50
C ARG A 55 30.68 -4.75 -10.13
N GLN A 56 29.92 -5.56 -9.40
CA GLN A 56 30.28 -6.94 -9.09
C GLN A 56 30.44 -7.78 -10.36
N LYS A 57 29.50 -7.67 -11.31
CA LYS A 57 29.56 -8.37 -12.60
C LYS A 57 30.75 -7.96 -13.47
N ALA A 58 31.18 -6.70 -13.41
CA ALA A 58 32.35 -6.21 -14.12
C ALA A 58 33.69 -6.63 -13.48
N ARG A 59 33.71 -6.89 -12.16
CA ARG A 59 34.92 -7.34 -11.43
C ARG A 59 35.18 -8.84 -11.56
N SER A 60 34.18 -9.61 -11.97
CA SER A 60 34.29 -11.06 -12.20
C SER A 60 34.64 -11.42 -13.66
N LEU A 61 34.90 -10.41 -14.50
CA LEU A 61 35.55 -10.53 -15.82
C LEU A 61 37.03 -10.19 -15.66
#